data_AF-A0A441V450-F1
#
_entry.id   AF-A0A441V450-F1
#
_cell.length_a   1.000
_cell.length_b   1.000
_cell.length_c   1.000
_cell.angle_alpha   90.00
_cell.angle_beta   90.00
_cell.angle_gamma   90.00
#
_symmetry.space_group_name_H-M   'P 1'
#
loop_
_entity.id
_entity.type
_entity.pdbx_description
1 polymer ?
#
loop_
_entity_poly.entity_id
_entity_poly.type
_entity_poly.pdbx_seq_one_letter_code
_entity_poly.pdbx_strand_id
1 'polypeptide(L)' 'MVAQRYRLYIEHMDASRNMARFYAMSIDETLFGQTCLIRRWGRIGTTGRMVQHSFD' A
#
# COMPACT_ATOMS: atom_id res chain seq x y z
N MET A 1 -13.66 0.52 -19.96
CA MET A 1 -12.46 0.39 -19.10
C MET A 1 -12.95 0.58 -17.67
N VAL A 2 -12.92 -0.46 -16.83
CA VAL A 2 -13.50 -0.36 -15.47
C VAL A 2 -12.63 0.60 -14.67
N ALA A 3 -13.23 1.64 -14.09
CA ALA A 3 -12.57 2.60 -13.20
C ALA A 3 -12.30 1.97 -11.83
N GLN A 4 -11.66 0.80 -11.82
CA GLN A 4 -11.23 0.17 -10.58
C GLN A 4 -9.97 0.90 -10.15
N ARG A 5 -10.05 1.65 -9.05
CA ARG A 5 -8.86 2.17 -8.38
C ARG A 5 -8.00 0.96 -8.04
N TYR A 6 -6.81 0.85 -8.65
CA TYR A 6 -5.84 -0.19 -8.34
C TYR A 6 -5.34 0.00 -6.91
N ARG A 7 -6.14 -0.41 -5.93
CA ARG A 7 -5.88 -0.27 -4.50
C ARG A 7 -6.17 -1.59 -3.83
N LEU A 8 -5.20 -2.06 -3.06
CA LEU A 8 -5.27 -3.29 -2.29
C LEU A 8 -4.90 -2.97 -0.85
N TYR A 9 -5.66 -3.51 0.09
CA TYR A 9 -5.37 -3.43 1.52
C TYR A 9 -5.55 -4.81 2.14
N ILE A 10 -4.52 -5.27 2.83
CA ILE A 10 -4.44 -6.59 3.46
C ILE A 10 -4.01 -6.39 4.91
N GLU A 11 -4.66 -7.12 5.81
CA GLU A 11 -4.28 -7.18 7.22
C GLU A 11 -3.79 -8.58 7.56
N HIS A 12 -2.84 -8.63 8.49
CA HIS A 12 -2.38 -9.86 9.10
C HIS A 12 -2.36 -9.67 10.62
N MET A 13 -3.23 -10.41 11.30
CA MET A 13 -3.39 -10.40 12.75
C MET A 13 -3.16 -11.80 13.31
N ASP A 14 -2.25 -11.88 14.28
CA ASP A 14 -1.99 -13.07 15.07
C ASP A 14 -1.63 -12.63 16.50
N ALA A 15 -2.57 -12.84 17.42
CA ALA A 15 -2.44 -12.42 18.82
C ALA A 15 -1.35 -13.23 19.56
N SER A 16 -1.16 -14.51 19.21
CA SER A 16 -0.17 -15.38 19.86
C SER A 16 1.27 -14.89 19.63
N ARG A 17 1.48 -14.15 18.54
CA ARG A 17 2.77 -13.58 18.13
C ARG A 17 2.87 -12.07 18.34
N ASN A 18 1.90 -11.45 19.02
CA ASN A 18 1.78 -9.99 19.14
C ASN A 18 1.93 -9.28 17.78
N MET A 19 1.26 -9.83 16.76
CA MET A 19 1.34 -9.37 15.38
C MET A 19 0.01 -8.74 14.96
N ALA A 20 0.06 -7.47 14.62
CA ALA A 20 -1.06 -6.75 14.00
C ALA A 20 -0.45 -5.82 12.94
N ARG A 21 -0.45 -6.26 11.69
CA ARG A 21 0.20 -5.56 10.57
C ARG A 21 -0.76 -5.31 9.42
N PHE A 22 -0.56 -4.20 8.73
CA PHE A 22 -1.23 -3.90 7.47
C PHE A 22 -0.21 -3.85 6.32
N TYR A 23 -0.70 -4.14 5.13
CA TYR A 23 -0.02 -3.96 3.86
C TYR A 23 -1.01 -3.31 2.90
N ALA A 24 -0.64 -2.17 2.33
CA ALA A 24 -1.44 -1.46 1.35
C ALA A 24 -0.63 -1.22 0.08
N MET A 25 -1.29 -1.30 -1.07
CA MET A 25 -0.68 -1.06 -2.37
C MET A 25 -1.62 -0.22 -3.21
N SER A 26 -1.11 0.81 -3.89
CA SER A 26 -1.84 1.52 -4.92
C SER A 26 -1.00 1.75 -6.17
N ILE A 27 -1.64 1.70 -7.34
CA ILE A 27 -1.07 2.23 -8.58
C ILE A 27 -1.73 3.59 -8.79
N ASP A 28 -0.91 4.63 -8.75
CA ASP A 28 -1.32 6.02 -8.96
C ASP A 28 -0.47 6.64 -10.08
N GLU A 29 -0.91 7.77 -10.60
CA GLU A 29 -0.14 8.55 -11.58
C GLU A 29 0.72 9.61 -10.87
N THR A 30 1.95 9.83 -11.36
CA THR A 30 2.76 10.96 -10.93
C THR A 30 2.19 12.27 -11.47
N LEU A 31 2.70 13.41 -10.99
CA LEU A 31 2.33 14.73 -11.54
C LEU A 31 2.61 14.88 -13.04
N PHE A 32 3.45 14.01 -13.61
CA PHE A 32 3.81 13.99 -15.04
C PHE A 32 3.08 12.89 -15.81
N GLY A 33 2.08 12.24 -15.23
CA GLY A 33 1.28 11.20 -15.87
C GLY A 33 1.98 9.83 -15.98
N GLN A 34 3.09 9.62 -15.28
CA GLN A 34 3.79 8.34 -15.27
C GLN A 34 3.15 7.39 -14.26
N THR A 35 3.20 6.09 -14.54
CA THR A 35 2.68 5.08 -13.61
C THR A 35 3.59 4.95 -12.40
N CYS A 36 3.02 4.92 -11.21
CA CYS A 36 3.76 4.79 -9.97
C CYS A 36 3.10 3.80 -9.00
N LEU A 37 3.90 2.88 -8.44
CA LEU A 37 3.49 1.95 -7.42
C LEU A 37 3.80 2.49 -6.03
N ILE A 38 2.77 2.72 -5.23
CA ILE A 38 2.88 3.09 -3.82
C ILE A 38 2.65 1.84 -2.97
N ARG A 39 3.58 1.53 -2.09
CA ARG A 39 3.48 0.43 -1.11
C ARG A 39 3.57 0.99 0.29
N ARG A 40 2.65 0.61 1.17
CA ARG A 40 2.62 0.99 2.58
C ARG A 40 2.54 -0.25 3.45
N TRP A 41 3.20 -0.22 4.60
CA TRP A 41 3.13 -1.31 5.57
C TRP A 41 3.45 -0.82 6.97
N GLY A 42 2.91 -1.47 7.99
CA GLY A 42 3.15 -1.05 9.37
C GLY A 42 2.35 -1.86 10.37
N ARG A 43 2.42 -1.47 11.65
CA ARG A 43 1.46 -1.99 12.64
C ARG A 43 0.11 -1.30 12.44
N ILE A 44 -0.98 -2.05 12.60
CA ILE A 44 -2.34 -1.49 12.54
C ILE A 44 -2.48 -0.39 13.61
N GLY A 45 -3.12 0.72 13.25
CA GLY A 45 -3.23 1.92 14.11
C GLY A 45 -2.04 2.88 14.06
N THR A 46 -1.05 2.63 13.18
CA THR A 46 0.11 3.52 12.98
C THR A 46 0.22 3.99 11.53
N THR A 47 0.99 5.05 11.28
CA THR A 47 1.26 5.54 9.92
C THR A 47 2.06 4.54 9.07
N GLY A 48 2.85 3.68 9.73
CA GLY A 48 3.71 2.70 9.08
C GLY A 48 4.87 3.33 8.31
N ARG A 49 5.32 2.63 7.27
CA ARG A 49 6.31 3.05 6.28
C ARG A 49 5.68 3.05 4.90
N MET A 50 6.30 3.78 3.98
CA MET A 50 5.90 3.89 2.59
C MET A 50 7.13 3.80 1.69
N VAL A 51 7.00 3.11 0.56
CA VAL A 51 7.93 3.20 -0.57
C VAL A 51 7.15 3.44 -1.85
N GLN A 52 7.65 4.38 -2.63
CA GLN A 52 7.18 4.70 -3.96
C GLN A 52 8.14 4.11 -5.00
N HIS A 53 7.62 3.58 -6.10
CA HIS A 53 8.40 3.09 -7.22
C HIS A 53 7.81 3.60 -8.54
N SER A 54 8.56 4.45 -9.22
CA SER A 54 8.24 4.92 -10.57
C SER A 54 8.75 3.93 -11.61
N PHE A 55 7.97 3.75 -12.68
CA PHE A 55 8.36 2.97 -13.86
C PHE A 55 8.62 3.98 -14.99
N ASP A 56 9.88 4.35 -15.18
CA ASP A 56 10.33 5.20 -16.29
C ASP A 56 10.74 4.35 -17.51
#